data_AF-A0A6M3LDJ8-F1
#
_entry.id   AF-A0A6M3LDJ8-F1
#
_cell.length_a   1.000
_cell.length_b   1.000
_cell.length_c   1.000
_cell.angle_alpha   90.00
_cell.angle_beta   90.00
_cell.angle_gamma   90.00
#
_symmetry.space_group_name_H-M   'P 1'
#
loop_
_entity.id
_entity.type
_entity.pdbx_description
1 polymer ?
#
loop_
_entity_poly.entity_id
_entity_poly.type
_entity_poly.pdbx_seq_one_letter_code
_entity_poly.pdbx_strand_id
1 'polypeptide(L)' 'MNSRIKSVTIITAAHTKTYTLGETYNGLKLHEIVNASQDFDDMCHIEFAGQTEQDKQGVFSAINVPCEVQYEAVED' A
#
# COMPACT_ATOMS: atom_id res chain seq x y z
N MET A 1 -7.59 -6.95 18.37
CA MET A 1 -6.67 -7.57 17.40
C MET A 1 -6.54 -6.57 16.26
N ASN A 2 -5.43 -5.82 16.21
CA ASN A 2 -5.16 -4.90 15.10
C ASN A 2 -4.57 -5.74 13.98
N SER A 3 -5.40 -6.18 13.03
CA SER A 3 -4.91 -6.84 11.82
C SER A 3 -4.01 -5.85 11.08
N ARG A 4 -2.69 -6.03 11.17
CA ARG A 4 -1.72 -5.28 10.39
C ARG A 4 -1.71 -5.87 8.98
N ILE A 5 -1.89 -5.04 7.96
CA ILE A 5 -1.80 -5.49 6.57
C ILE A 5 -0.33 -5.76 6.25
N LYS A 6 0.00 -6.96 5.80
CA LYS A 6 1.37 -7.38 5.43
C LYS A 6 1.73 -6.92 4.02
N SER A 7 0.78 -7.08 3.10
CA SER A 7 0.93 -6.66 1.71
C SER A 7 -0.42 -6.23 1.13
N VAL A 8 -0.35 -5.33 0.15
CA VAL A 8 -1.49 -4.92 -0.67
C VAL A 8 -1.16 -5.25 -2.11
N THR A 9 -2.04 -6.00 -2.77
CA THR A 9 -1.96 -6.23 -4.22
C THR A 9 -3.02 -5.40 -4.92
N ILE A 10 -2.58 -4.69 -5.95
CA ILE A 10 -3.41 -3.85 -6.79
C ILE A 10 -3.45 -4.42 -8.18
N ILE A 11 -4.66 -4.66 -8.66
CA ILE A 11 -4.93 -5.22 -9.96
C ILE A 11 -5.63 -4.13 -10.77
N THR A 12 -4.92 -3.55 -11.72
CA THR A 12 -5.48 -2.63 -12.71
C THR A 12 -5.73 -3.38 -14.01
N ALA A 13 -6.47 -2.79 -14.95
CA ALA A 13 -6.65 -3.35 -16.29
C ALA A 13 -5.32 -3.52 -17.07
N ALA A 14 -4.27 -2.78 -16.71
CA ALA A 14 -2.99 -2.77 -17.42
C ALA A 14 -1.89 -3.60 -16.74
N HIS A 15 -1.94 -3.72 -15.41
CA HIS A 15 -0.90 -4.37 -14.63
C HIS A 15 -1.38 -4.75 -13.23
N THR A 16 -0.72 -5.76 -12.65
CA THR A 16 -0.83 -6.13 -11.24
C THR A 16 0.45 -5.76 -10.52
N LYS A 17 0.33 -5.16 -9.33
CA LYS A 17 1.47 -4.83 -8.48
C LYS A 17 1.18 -5.09 -7.01
N THR A 18 2.08 -5.79 -6.35
CA THR A 18 2.04 -6.03 -4.91
C THR A 18 3.03 -5.11 -4.20
N TYR A 19 2.61 -4.54 -3.09
CA TYR A 19 3.40 -3.73 -2.18
C TYR A 19 3.48 -4.46 -0.84
N THR A 20 4.67 -4.84 -0.42
CA THR A 20 4.89 -5.58 0.83
C THR A 20 5.60 -4.70 1.84
N LEU A 21 5.18 -4.76 3.11
CA LEU A 21 5.90 -4.06 4.17
C LEU A 21 7.37 -4.52 4.23
N GLY A 22 8.26 -3.55 4.38
CA GLY A 22 9.71 -3.73 4.37
C GLY A 22 10.38 -3.53 3.01
N GLU A 23 9.63 -3.48 1.91
CA GLU A 23 10.17 -3.18 0.58
C GLU A 23 10.48 -1.70 0.42
N THR A 24 11.45 -1.37 -0.43
CA THR A 24 11.77 0.02 -0.77
C THR A 24 11.04 0.42 -2.05
N TYR A 25 10.22 1.47 -1.97
CA TYR A 25 9.55 2.08 -3.11
C TYR A 25 9.91 3.57 -3.20
N ASN A 26 10.40 4.01 -4.36
CA ASN A 26 10.87 5.39 -4.58
C ASN A 26 11.85 5.91 -3.49
N GLY A 27 12.72 5.03 -2.97
CA GLY A 27 13.70 5.37 -1.92
C GLY A 27 13.14 5.41 -0.50
N LEU A 28 11.87 5.02 -0.29
CA LEU A 28 11.23 4.92 1.02
C LEU A 28 10.95 3.45 1.33
N LYS A 29 11.37 3.01 2.52
CA LYS A 29 11.01 1.69 3.04
C LYS A 29 9.56 1.71 3.52
N LEU A 30 8.72 0.84 2.98
CA LEU A 30 7.33 0.69 3.37
C LEU A 30 7.26 0.19 4.81
N HIS A 31 6.79 1.02 5.73
CA HIS A 31 6.67 0.67 7.15
C HIS A 31 5.23 0.26 7.50
N GLU A 32 4.26 0.96 6.94
CA GLU A 32 2.83 0.75 7.22
C GLU A 32 1.99 1.07 5.99
N ILE A 33 0.90 0.31 5.80
CA ILE A 33 -0.17 0.64 4.87
C ILE A 33 -1.24 1.35 5.71
N VAL A 34 -1.36 2.66 5.51
CA VAL A 34 -2.20 3.54 6.32
C VAL A 34 -3.66 3.41 5.89
N ASN A 35 -3.85 3.39 4.57
CA ASN A 35 -5.16 3.24 3.98
C ASN A 35 -5.01 2.49 2.67
N ALA A 36 -5.95 1.60 2.41
CA ALA A 36 -6.14 1.00 1.12
C ALA A 36 -7.64 0.87 0.97
N SER A 37 -8.21 1.69 0.11
CA SER A 37 -9.64 1.69 -0.16
C SER A 37 -9.87 1.66 -1.66
N GLN A 38 -10.93 0.99 -2.05
CA GLN A 38 -11.56 1.18 -3.35
C GLN A 38 -12.67 2.21 -3.11
N ASP A 39 -12.56 3.38 -3.73
CA ASP A 39 -13.57 4.42 -3.62
C ASP A 39 -14.82 4.05 -4.45
N PHE A 40 -15.88 4.85 -4.30
CA PHE A 40 -17.18 4.63 -4.94
C PHE A 40 -17.15 4.50 -6.48
N ASP A 41 -16.09 4.98 -7.14
CA ASP A 41 -15.90 4.91 -8.59
C ASP A 41 -14.95 3.76 -9.03
N ASP A 42 -14.77 2.75 -8.19
CA ASP A 42 -13.82 1.64 -8.39
C ASP A 42 -12.36 2.07 -8.54
N MET A 43 -12.03 3.30 -8.13
CA MET A 43 -10.66 3.79 -8.11
C MET A 43 -10.01 3.36 -6.79
N CYS A 44 -8.86 2.69 -6.85
CA CYS A 44 -8.13 2.43 -5.61
C CYS A 44 -7.31 3.64 -5.22
N HIS A 45 -7.40 3.96 -3.93
CA HIS A 45 -6.53 4.87 -3.23
C HIS A 45 -5.75 4.07 -2.18
N ILE A 46 -4.42 4.18 -2.22
CA ILE A 46 -3.57 3.56 -1.21
C ILE A 46 -2.57 4.58 -0.69
N GLU A 47 -2.53 4.69 0.61
CA GLU A 47 -1.60 5.49 1.37
C GLU A 47 -0.63 4.59 2.11
N PHE A 48 0.66 4.85 1.91
CA PHE A 48 1.73 4.17 2.61
C PHE A 48 2.45 5.15 3.50
N ALA A 49 2.79 4.73 4.72
CA ALA A 49 3.82 5.40 5.51
C ALA A 49 5.17 4.78 5.14
N GLY A 50 5.99 5.58 4.48
CA GLY A 50 7.37 5.27 4.17
C GLY A 50 8.33 5.82 5.23
N GLN A 51 9.42 5.11 5.47
CA GLN A 51 10.53 5.55 6.31
C GLN A 51 11.82 5.52 5.48
N THR A 52 12.57 6.62 5.48
CA THR A 52 13.94 6.63 4.92
C THR A 52 14.91 5.94 5.88
N GLU A 53 16.11 5.58 5.40
CA GLU A 53 17.21 5.09 6.26
C GLU A 53 17.64 6.10 7.35
N GLN A 54 17.26 7.38 7.21
CA GLN A 54 17.51 8.45 8.18
C GLN A 54 16.35 8.64 9.18
N ASP A 55 15.43 7.66 9.30
CA ASP A 55 14.22 7.72 10.12
C ASP A 55 13.26 8.88 9.79
N LYS A 56 13.40 9.50 8.62
CA LYS A 56 12.40 10.46 8.15
C LYS A 56 11.18 9.70 7.64
N GLN A 57 10.04 9.95 8.27
CA GLN A 57 8.75 9.40 7.86
C GLN A 57 8.09 10.32 6.84
N GLY A 58 7.38 9.72 5.89
CA GLY A 58 6.56 10.44 4.91
C GLY A 58 5.39 9.58 4.46
N VAL A 59 4.23 10.20 4.29
CA VAL A 59 3.06 9.55 3.69
C VAL A 59 3.06 9.82 2.19
N PHE A 60 2.83 8.80 1.38
CA PHE A 60 2.67 8.96 -0.06
C PHE A 60 1.57 8.06 -0.61
N SER A 61 0.90 8.55 -1.64
CA SER A 61 -0.15 7.84 -2.38
C SER A 61 0.41 7.23 -3.65
N ALA A 62 0.18 5.95 -3.90
CA ALA A 62 0.74 5.29 -5.08
C ALA A 62 -0.18 5.30 -6.31
N ILE A 63 -1.50 5.31 -6.13
CA ILE A 63 -2.45 4.98 -7.20
C ILE A 63 -3.75 5.78 -7.04
N ASN A 64 -4.32 6.22 -8.17
CA ASN A 64 -5.66 6.78 -8.32
C ASN A 64 -6.21 6.40 -9.71
N VAL A 65 -6.47 5.11 -9.92
CA VAL A 65 -6.99 4.55 -11.18
C VAL A 65 -8.01 3.45 -10.87
N PRO A 66 -8.86 3.06 -11.83
CA PRO A 66 -9.75 1.91 -11.65
C PRO A 66 -8.97 0.62 -11.35
N CYS A 67 -9.26 -0.03 -10.22
CA CYS A 67 -8.61 -1.27 -9.83
C CYS A 67 -9.36 -2.05 -8.75
N GLU A 68 -8.92 -3.30 -8.55
CA GLU A 68 -9.31 -4.15 -7.44
C GLU A 68 -8.16 -4.22 -6.41
N VAL A 69 -8.51 -4.19 -5.13
CA VAL A 69 -7.54 -4.31 -4.02
C VAL A 69 -7.66 -5.66 -3.32
N GLN A 70 -6.54 -6.35 -3.14
CA GLN A 70 -6.44 -7.58 -2.34
C GLN A 70 -5.46 -7.40 -1.18
N TYR A 71 -5.82 -7.91 0.00
CA TYR A 71 -5.05 -7.78 1.23
C TYR A 71 -4.50 -9.13 1.68
N GLU A 72 -3.24 -9.14 2.09
CA GLU A 72 -2.69 -10.20 2.95
C GLU A 72 -2.56 -9.62 4.36
N ALA A 73 -3.30 -10.19 5.32
CA ALA A 73 -3.14 -9.82 6.73
C ALA A 73 -1.91 -10.53 7.32
N VAL A 74 -1.23 -9.88 8.28
CA VAL A 74 -0.34 -10.59 9.19
C VAL A 74 -1.22 -11.43 10.12
N GLU A 75 -1.10 -12.75 10.06
CA GLU A 75 -1.64 -13.62 11.12
C GLU A 75 -0.79 -13.42 12.38
N ASP A 76 -1.44 -13.07 13.50
CA ASP A 76 -0.84 -12.99 14.85
C ASP A 76 -0.50 -14.41 15.38
#